data_AF-A0A401UUL1-F1
#
_entry.id   AF-A0A401UUL1-F1
#
_cell.length_a   1.000
_cell.length_b   1.000
_cell.length_c   1.000
_cell.angle_alpha   90.00
_cell.angle_beta   90.00
_cell.angle_gamma   90.00
#
_symmetry.space_group_name_H-M   'P 1'
#
loop_
_entity.id
_entity.type
_entity.pdbx_description
1 polymer ?
#
loop_
_entity_poly.entity_id
_entity_poly.type
_entity_poly.pdbx_seq_one_letter_code
_entity_poly.pdbx_strand_id
1 'polypeptide(L)'
;MNLENSIKDIISIKLEDGSIEKMVSEQLEKGVLKALDNLFGSYGDVTKVIEKEIKSVMIPYLENYDYSEYITKLDSVLVEVLKSAAADNKNILVNFKELMTNDEMKTIKASEIYEKWMEYVAENVDTSELEVEYDCDVSYENVDVSLSFDEDDNKSWGSFSYATLTFECEKDEKMNFEIKLSKYNERKNSSWDISYESKHIHDIRSLKHLNEMEIFLMKLSQNYTKIEIDKTYENDEVTPKAEPEASYN
;
A
#
# COMPACT_ATOMS: atom_id res chain seq x y z
N MET A 1 35.91 40.05 -27.17
CA MET A 1 35.93 38.87 -26.28
C MET A 1 37.03 37.94 -26.75
N ASN A 2 37.91 37.48 -25.85
CA ASN A 2 38.90 36.44 -26.14
C ASN A 2 38.19 35.07 -26.13
N LEU A 3 38.57 34.18 -27.06
CA LEU A 3 38.14 32.78 -27.16
C LEU A 3 38.14 32.06 -25.80
N GLU A 4 39.10 32.37 -24.95
CA GLU A 4 39.22 31.82 -23.60
C GLU A 4 38.03 32.19 -22.69
N ASN A 5 37.49 33.40 -22.82
CA ASN A 5 36.33 33.84 -22.04
C ASN A 5 35.05 33.19 -22.55
N SER A 6 34.92 33.02 -23.87
CA SER A 6 33.77 32.31 -24.45
C SER A 6 33.77 30.81 -24.11
N ILE A 7 34.94 30.20 -23.98
CA ILE A 7 35.07 28.80 -23.49
C ILE A 7 34.68 28.71 -22.01
N LYS A 8 35.09 29.68 -21.18
CA LYS A 8 34.71 29.74 -19.76
C LYS A 8 33.20 29.92 -19.57
N ASP A 9 32.57 30.81 -20.33
CA ASP A 9 31.11 31.03 -20.25
C ASP A 9 30.31 29.78 -20.68
N ILE A 10 30.75 29.09 -21.74
CA ILE A 10 30.11 27.84 -22.18
C ILE A 10 30.28 26.72 -21.15
N ILE A 11 31.45 26.63 -20.49
CA ILE A 11 31.70 25.66 -19.42
C ILE A 11 30.82 25.97 -18.20
N SER A 12 30.68 27.24 -17.81
CA SER A 12 29.81 27.65 -16.70
C SER A 12 28.33 27.35 -16.98
N ILE A 13 27.84 27.66 -18.19
CA ILE A 13 26.46 27.34 -18.60
C ILE A 13 26.21 25.82 -18.61
N LYS A 14 27.18 25.04 -19.08
CA LYS A 14 27.11 23.57 -19.13
C LYS A 14 27.23 22.89 -17.76
N LEU A 15 27.87 23.55 -16.79
CA LEU A 15 27.93 23.14 -15.39
C LEU A 15 26.61 23.46 -14.67
N GLU A 16 25.99 24.60 -14.99
CA GLU A 16 24.72 25.02 -14.38
C GLU A 16 23.49 24.27 -14.94
N ASP A 17 23.50 23.84 -16.21
CA ASP A 17 22.34 23.20 -16.86
C ASP A 17 22.24 21.67 -16.67
N GLY A 18 23.17 21.06 -15.94
CA GLY A 18 23.19 19.60 -15.72
C GLY A 18 23.71 18.78 -16.91
N SER A 19 24.14 19.42 -18.00
CA SER A 19 24.67 18.74 -19.19
C SER A 19 25.97 18.00 -18.89
N ILE A 20 26.81 18.54 -18.01
CA ILE A 20 28.07 17.90 -17.62
C ILE A 20 27.79 16.68 -16.77
N GLU A 21 26.84 16.73 -15.85
CA GLU A 21 26.38 15.59 -15.05
C GLU A 21 25.81 14.50 -15.94
N LYS A 22 25.01 14.86 -16.95
CA LYS A 22 24.46 13.91 -17.92
C LYS A 22 25.56 13.29 -18.79
N MET A 23 26.50 14.08 -19.28
CA MET A 23 27.62 13.61 -20.08
C MET A 23 28.59 12.75 -19.25
N VAL A 24 28.81 13.10 -17.98
CA VAL A 24 29.59 12.30 -17.02
C VAL A 24 28.87 11.00 -16.73
N SER A 25 27.56 10.99 -16.47
CA SER A 25 26.77 9.79 -16.25
C SER A 25 26.80 8.84 -17.45
N GLU A 26 26.61 9.37 -18.66
CA GLU A 26 26.65 8.57 -19.90
C GLU A 26 28.05 8.01 -20.18
N GLN A 27 29.12 8.77 -19.90
CA GLN A 27 30.49 8.28 -20.06
C GLN A 27 30.89 7.31 -18.95
N LEU A 28 30.36 7.48 -17.74
CA LEU A 28 30.56 6.57 -16.62
C LEU A 28 29.89 5.22 -16.92
N GLU A 29 28.64 5.23 -17.41
CA GLU A 29 27.91 4.02 -17.78
C GLU A 29 28.62 3.26 -18.92
N LYS A 30 29.04 3.97 -19.97
CA LYS A 30 29.84 3.38 -21.06
C LYS A 30 31.20 2.87 -20.57
N GLY A 31 31.83 3.60 -19.65
CA GLY A 31 33.09 3.22 -19.03
C GLY A 31 32.98 1.95 -18.21
N VAL A 32 31.91 1.82 -17.40
CA VAL A 32 31.62 0.65 -16.58
C VAL A 32 31.29 -0.56 -17.46
N LEU A 33 30.44 -0.43 -18.47
CA LEU A 33 30.12 -1.52 -19.40
C LEU A 33 31.36 -2.00 -20.15
N LYS A 34 32.21 -1.08 -20.63
CA LYS A 34 33.47 -1.41 -21.31
C LYS A 34 34.51 -2.01 -20.36
N ALA A 35 34.53 -1.57 -19.10
CA ALA A 35 35.39 -2.15 -18.08
C ALA A 35 34.96 -3.58 -17.77
N LEU A 36 33.66 -3.84 -17.64
CA LEU A 36 33.10 -5.18 -17.43
C LEU A 36 33.40 -6.09 -18.64
N ASP A 37 33.16 -5.63 -19.87
CA ASP A 37 33.51 -6.38 -21.09
C ASP A 37 35.00 -6.73 -21.16
N ASN A 38 35.88 -5.81 -20.75
CA ASN A 38 37.31 -6.05 -20.69
C ASN A 38 37.70 -7.00 -19.54
N LEU A 39 37.01 -6.92 -18.40
CA LEU A 39 37.23 -7.77 -17.22
C LEU A 39 36.85 -9.23 -17.49
N PHE A 40 35.86 -9.44 -18.36
CA PHE A 40 35.43 -10.76 -18.84
C PHE A 40 36.13 -11.20 -20.15
N GLY A 41 36.93 -10.33 -20.79
CA GLY A 41 37.42 -10.50 -22.17
C GLY A 41 38.74 -11.24 -22.37
N SER A 42 39.86 -10.85 -21.73
CA SER A 42 41.16 -11.59 -21.72
C SER A 42 42.31 -10.80 -21.08
N TYR A 43 43.27 -11.53 -20.49
CA TYR A 43 44.50 -11.11 -19.81
C TYR A 43 45.53 -10.31 -20.68
N GLY A 44 46.25 -9.34 -20.08
CA GLY A 44 47.53 -8.83 -20.60
C GLY A 44 48.10 -7.56 -19.92
N ASP A 45 49.42 -7.49 -19.70
CA ASP A 45 50.19 -6.55 -18.83
C ASP A 45 50.02 -5.03 -19.04
N VAL A 46 49.30 -4.55 -20.06
CA VAL A 46 49.05 -3.12 -20.30
C VAL A 46 48.11 -2.51 -19.24
N THR A 47 47.19 -3.32 -18.70
CA THR A 47 46.25 -2.91 -17.65
C THR A 47 46.97 -2.39 -16.39
N LYS A 48 48.08 -3.01 -16.00
CA LYS A 48 48.85 -2.63 -14.79
C LYS A 48 49.57 -1.29 -14.93
N VAL A 49 50.01 -0.94 -16.15
CA VAL A 49 50.72 0.33 -16.41
C VAL A 49 49.74 1.51 -16.42
N ILE A 50 48.56 1.32 -17.01
CA ILE A 50 47.49 2.32 -17.04
C ILE A 50 46.91 2.52 -15.63
N GLU A 51 46.73 1.45 -14.86
CA GLU A 51 46.28 1.51 -13.46
C GLU A 51 47.23 2.32 -12.57
N LYS A 52 48.54 2.19 -12.78
CA LYS A 52 49.55 2.93 -12.01
C LYS A 52 49.48 4.45 -12.24
N GLU A 53 49.35 4.89 -13.50
CA GLU A 53 49.27 6.31 -13.82
C GLU A 53 47.92 6.93 -13.41
N ILE A 54 46.83 6.18 -13.55
CA ILE A 54 45.53 6.63 -13.07
C ILE A 54 45.53 6.79 -11.55
N LYS A 55 46.11 5.84 -10.79
CA LYS A 55 46.22 5.96 -9.33
C LYS A 55 47.11 7.13 -8.92
N SER A 56 48.20 7.39 -9.65
CA SER A 56 49.13 8.49 -9.41
C SER A 56 48.48 9.88 -9.52
N VAL A 57 47.54 10.05 -10.46
CA VAL A 57 46.95 11.37 -10.77
C VAL A 57 45.55 11.54 -10.18
N MET A 58 44.69 10.52 -10.22
CA MET A 58 43.31 10.64 -9.73
C MET A 58 43.22 10.57 -8.21
N ILE A 59 43.99 9.72 -7.53
CA ILE A 59 43.87 9.57 -6.06
C ILE A 59 44.16 10.90 -5.34
N PRO A 60 45.25 11.63 -5.63
CA PRO A 60 45.51 12.92 -4.99
C PRO A 60 44.46 13.99 -5.32
N TYR A 61 43.81 13.90 -6.49
CA TYR A 61 42.77 14.85 -6.89
C TYR A 61 41.43 14.56 -6.19
N LEU A 62 41.08 13.28 -6.03
CA LEU A 62 39.89 12.83 -5.30
C LEU A 62 40.06 12.98 -3.77
N GLU A 63 41.27 12.84 -3.24
CA GLU A 63 41.55 13.03 -1.80
C GLU A 63 41.44 14.51 -1.36
N ASN A 64 41.68 15.45 -2.27
CA ASN A 64 41.72 16.89 -1.97
C ASN A 64 40.46 17.65 -2.41
N TYR A 65 39.49 16.98 -3.05
CA TYR A 65 38.26 17.62 -3.48
C TYR A 65 37.21 17.54 -2.36
N ASP A 66 36.68 18.68 -1.95
CA ASP A 66 35.65 18.76 -0.91
C ASP A 66 34.29 18.34 -1.47
N TYR A 67 33.95 17.06 -1.28
CA TYR A 67 32.69 16.47 -1.74
C TYR A 67 31.50 16.72 -0.81
N SER A 68 31.65 17.52 0.26
CA SER A 68 30.63 17.65 1.31
C SER A 68 29.25 18.08 0.79
N GLU A 69 29.20 18.89 -0.27
CA GLU A 69 27.93 19.33 -0.90
C GLU A 69 27.29 18.28 -1.82
N TYR A 70 28.10 17.41 -2.45
CA TYR A 70 27.60 16.33 -3.30
C TYR A 70 27.17 15.12 -2.47
N ILE A 71 27.89 14.83 -1.37
CA ILE A 71 27.53 13.79 -0.39
C ILE A 71 26.16 14.09 0.22
N THR A 72 25.89 15.34 0.61
CA THR A 72 24.60 15.73 1.20
C THR A 72 23.43 15.62 0.24
N LYS A 73 23.61 15.97 -1.04
CA LYS A 73 22.58 15.78 -2.09
C LYS A 73 22.36 14.30 -2.43
N LEU A 74 23.43 13.50 -2.52
CA LEU A 74 23.33 12.06 -2.78
C LEU A 74 22.68 11.32 -1.61
N ASP A 75 23.00 11.68 -0.38
CA ASP A 75 22.34 11.16 0.82
C ASP A 75 20.87 11.55 0.86
N SER A 76 20.52 12.79 0.51
CA SER A 76 19.12 13.21 0.44
C SER A 76 18.33 12.39 -0.58
N VAL A 77 18.86 12.22 -1.79
CA VAL A 77 18.22 11.44 -2.85
C VAL A 77 18.17 9.95 -2.50
N LEU A 78 19.23 9.38 -1.92
CA LEU A 78 19.25 7.99 -1.43
C LEU A 78 18.24 7.78 -0.31
N VAL A 79 18.13 8.71 0.64
CA VAL A 79 17.14 8.68 1.72
C VAL A 79 15.74 8.80 1.14
N GLU A 80 15.53 9.62 0.12
CA GLU A 80 14.22 9.80 -0.53
C GLU A 80 13.81 8.58 -1.36
N VAL A 81 14.74 7.98 -2.10
CA VAL A 81 14.55 6.71 -2.83
C VAL A 81 14.34 5.56 -1.86
N LEU A 82 15.09 5.49 -0.77
CA LEU A 82 14.89 4.51 0.30
C LEU A 82 13.54 4.72 0.99
N LYS A 83 13.14 5.97 1.27
CA LYS A 83 11.82 6.28 1.85
C LYS A 83 10.70 5.92 0.89
N SER A 84 10.83 6.19 -0.41
CA SER A 84 9.85 5.83 -1.43
C SER A 84 9.73 4.31 -1.60
N ALA A 85 10.85 3.62 -1.79
CA ALA A 85 10.88 2.16 -1.91
C ALA A 85 10.47 1.44 -0.60
N ALA A 86 10.77 2.03 0.55
CA ALA A 86 10.31 1.52 1.84
C ALA A 86 8.85 1.90 2.13
N ALA A 87 8.33 3.02 1.60
CA ALA A 87 6.94 3.42 1.77
C ALA A 87 5.99 2.47 1.03
N ASP A 88 6.32 2.06 -0.19
CA ASP A 88 5.54 1.06 -0.94
C ASP A 88 5.50 -0.29 -0.20
N ASN A 89 6.59 -0.64 0.49
CA ASN A 89 6.66 -1.82 1.34
C ASN A 89 6.13 -1.58 2.76
N LYS A 90 5.92 -0.33 3.18
CA LYS A 90 5.48 0.01 4.54
C LYS A 90 4.08 -0.52 4.77
N ASN A 91 3.16 -0.28 3.84
CA ASN A 91 1.79 -0.77 3.96
C ASN A 91 1.74 -2.30 3.88
N ILE A 92 2.58 -2.91 3.03
CA ILE A 92 2.73 -4.38 2.98
C ILE A 92 3.20 -4.90 4.34
N LEU A 93 4.24 -4.31 4.94
CA LEU A 93 4.81 -4.74 6.22
C LEU A 93 3.84 -4.49 7.39
N VAL A 94 3.11 -3.38 7.39
CA VAL A 94 2.09 -3.06 8.39
C VAL A 94 0.95 -4.06 8.31
N ASN A 95 0.35 -4.24 7.13
CA ASN A 95 -0.77 -5.16 6.93
C ASN A 95 -0.34 -6.61 7.18
N PHE A 96 0.86 -7.01 6.73
CA PHE A 96 1.43 -8.32 7.05
C PHE A 96 1.60 -8.51 8.55
N LYS A 97 2.13 -7.51 9.27
CA LYS A 97 2.26 -7.57 10.74
C LYS A 97 0.89 -7.70 11.42
N GLU A 98 -0.11 -6.93 10.99
CA GLU A 98 -1.47 -7.01 11.55
C GLU A 98 -2.09 -8.39 11.34
N LEU A 99 -1.93 -8.99 10.16
CA LEU A 99 -2.39 -10.35 9.85
C LEU A 99 -1.64 -11.42 10.67
N MET A 100 -0.33 -11.26 10.85
CA MET A 100 0.49 -12.22 11.61
C MET A 100 0.36 -12.07 13.13
N THR A 101 -0.31 -11.02 13.61
CA THR A 101 -0.56 -10.81 15.03
C THR A 101 -1.78 -11.64 15.43
N ASN A 102 -1.53 -12.71 16.18
CA ASN A 102 -2.58 -13.59 16.66
C ASN A 102 -3.42 -12.86 17.73
N ASP A 103 -4.67 -12.60 17.41
CA ASP A 103 -5.68 -12.25 18.39
C ASP A 103 -6.45 -13.51 18.77
N GLU A 104 -6.50 -13.84 20.07
CA GLU A 104 -7.24 -15.02 20.57
C GLU A 104 -8.77 -14.85 20.55
N MET A 105 -9.31 -14.17 19.54
CA MET A 105 -10.75 -14.01 19.39
C MET A 105 -11.36 -15.34 18.94
N LYS A 106 -11.96 -16.07 19.88
CA LYS A 106 -12.54 -17.40 19.60
C LYS A 106 -13.94 -17.31 19.02
N THR A 107 -14.70 -16.28 19.38
CA THR A 107 -16.10 -16.10 19.01
C THR A 107 -16.44 -14.62 18.93
N ILE A 108 -17.25 -14.25 17.95
CA ILE A 108 -17.75 -12.89 17.72
C ILE A 108 -19.19 -12.97 17.20
N LYS A 109 -20.02 -11.98 17.50
CA LYS A 109 -21.39 -11.90 16.98
C LYS A 109 -21.46 -11.24 15.61
N ALA A 110 -22.49 -11.56 14.83
CA ALA A 110 -22.74 -10.89 13.55
C ALA A 110 -22.98 -9.38 13.76
N SER A 111 -23.73 -8.99 14.81
CA SER A 111 -23.94 -7.58 15.17
C SER A 111 -22.64 -6.84 15.53
N GLU A 112 -21.70 -7.49 16.23
CA GLU A 112 -20.41 -6.88 16.59
C GLU A 112 -19.51 -6.65 15.36
N ILE A 113 -19.59 -7.54 14.36
CA ILE A 113 -18.92 -7.33 13.06
C ILE A 113 -19.58 -6.16 12.33
N TYR A 114 -20.92 -6.08 12.38
CA TYR A 114 -21.68 -5.01 11.75
C TYR A 114 -21.38 -3.63 12.32
N GLU A 115 -21.32 -3.51 13.65
CA GLU A 115 -20.92 -2.27 14.33
C GLU A 115 -19.54 -1.78 13.87
N LYS A 116 -18.57 -2.69 13.75
CA LYS A 116 -17.23 -2.37 13.22
C LYS A 116 -17.28 -1.94 11.75
N TRP A 117 -18.13 -2.56 10.96
CA TRP A 117 -18.30 -2.17 9.57
C TRP A 117 -18.97 -0.79 9.45
N MET A 118 -19.96 -0.46 10.30
CA MET A 118 -20.57 0.87 10.33
C MET A 118 -19.55 1.96 10.70
N GLU A 119 -18.65 1.68 11.64
CA GLU A 119 -17.52 2.59 11.95
C GLU A 119 -16.63 2.82 10.72
N TYR A 120 -16.31 1.76 9.98
CA TYR A 120 -15.55 1.84 8.73
C TYR A 120 -16.27 2.65 7.64
N VAL A 121 -17.58 2.44 7.47
CA VAL A 121 -18.42 3.20 6.52
C VAL A 121 -18.41 4.68 6.87
N ALA A 122 -18.62 5.03 8.14
CA ALA A 122 -18.62 6.41 8.60
C ALA A 122 -17.30 7.14 8.26
N GLU A 123 -16.18 6.43 8.24
CA GLU A 123 -14.85 6.97 7.95
C GLU A 123 -14.50 7.03 6.47
N ASN A 124 -15.05 6.14 5.64
CA ASN A 124 -14.55 5.89 4.30
C ASN A 124 -15.60 6.05 3.18
N VAL A 125 -16.87 6.29 3.52
CA VAL A 125 -17.93 6.49 2.52
C VAL A 125 -17.65 7.69 1.63
N ASP A 126 -17.89 7.53 0.33
CA ASP A 126 -17.74 8.61 -0.65
C ASP A 126 -18.80 9.70 -0.43
N THR A 127 -18.38 10.87 0.05
CA THR A 127 -19.28 12.00 0.32
C THR A 127 -19.54 12.89 -0.89
N SER A 128 -18.99 12.57 -2.07
CA SER A 128 -19.06 13.40 -3.27
C SER A 128 -20.49 13.63 -3.78
N GLU A 129 -21.37 12.65 -3.56
CA GLU A 129 -22.77 12.67 -4.01
C GLU A 129 -23.77 12.89 -2.87
N LEU A 130 -23.28 13.05 -1.63
CA LEU A 130 -24.13 13.23 -0.46
C LEU A 130 -24.56 14.69 -0.32
N GLU A 131 -25.85 14.90 -0.03
CA GLU A 131 -26.39 16.22 0.29
C GLU A 131 -25.86 16.71 1.65
N VAL A 132 -25.87 18.03 1.86
CA VAL A 132 -25.46 18.65 3.12
C VAL A 132 -26.71 19.02 3.92
N GLU A 133 -26.79 18.52 5.14
CA GLU A 133 -27.84 18.82 6.09
C GLU A 133 -27.45 20.03 6.96
N TYR A 134 -28.41 20.96 7.14
CA TYR A 134 -28.19 22.23 7.86
C TYR A 134 -29.10 22.38 9.08
N ASP A 135 -29.93 21.40 9.38
CA ASP A 135 -31.02 21.54 10.36
C ASP A 135 -30.54 21.54 11.81
N CYS A 136 -29.45 20.83 12.13
CA CYS A 136 -28.87 20.78 13.47
C CYS A 136 -27.42 21.28 13.47
N ASP A 137 -26.52 20.52 12.86
CA ASP A 137 -25.12 20.86 12.62
C ASP A 137 -24.83 20.63 11.13
N VAL A 138 -23.81 21.30 10.58
CA VAL A 138 -23.46 21.13 9.16
C VAL A 138 -22.77 19.77 8.99
N SER A 139 -23.50 18.79 8.47
CA SER A 139 -23.00 17.44 8.18
C SER A 139 -23.48 16.98 6.81
N TYR A 140 -22.87 15.91 6.28
CA TYR A 140 -23.47 15.21 5.15
C TYR A 140 -24.73 14.44 5.60
N GLU A 141 -25.62 14.16 4.65
CA GLU A 141 -26.78 13.29 4.87
C GLU A 141 -26.36 11.93 5.42
N ASN A 142 -27.22 11.34 6.24
CA ASN A 142 -27.02 9.98 6.73
C ASN A 142 -27.06 8.98 5.56
N VAL A 143 -26.29 7.92 5.71
CA VAL A 143 -26.22 6.83 4.74
C VAL A 143 -26.93 5.61 5.31
N ASP A 144 -27.92 5.13 4.56
CA ASP A 144 -28.64 3.91 4.88
C ASP A 144 -27.74 2.69 4.69
N VAL A 145 -27.66 1.89 5.74
CA VAL A 145 -26.84 0.68 5.78
C VAL A 145 -27.65 -0.50 6.30
N SER A 146 -27.31 -1.71 5.84
CA SER A 146 -27.99 -2.91 6.28
C SER A 146 -27.10 -4.14 6.41
N LEU A 147 -27.54 -5.04 7.28
CA LEU A 147 -27.05 -6.40 7.47
C LEU A 147 -28.12 -7.38 7.01
N SER A 148 -27.74 -8.39 6.22
CA SER A 148 -28.57 -9.56 5.94
C SER A 148 -27.82 -10.86 6.15
N PHE A 149 -28.50 -11.87 6.67
CA PHE A 149 -27.99 -13.23 6.79
C PHE A 149 -28.93 -14.19 6.05
N ASP A 150 -28.37 -14.86 5.05
CA ASP A 150 -29.09 -15.75 4.16
C ASP A 150 -28.46 -17.15 4.21
N GLU A 151 -29.20 -18.15 4.71
CA GLU A 151 -28.76 -19.55 4.64
C GLU A 151 -28.99 -20.10 3.23
N ASP A 152 -27.97 -20.73 2.67
CA ASP A 152 -28.05 -21.35 1.34
C ASP A 152 -28.97 -22.57 1.35
N ASP A 153 -29.53 -22.90 0.19
CA ASP A 153 -30.31 -24.12 -0.02
C ASP A 153 -29.46 -25.38 0.23
N ASN A 154 -29.57 -25.91 1.45
CA ASN A 154 -28.76 -27.03 1.88
C ASN A 154 -29.23 -28.35 1.25
N LYS A 155 -28.28 -29.07 0.64
CA LYS A 155 -28.55 -30.40 0.08
C LYS A 155 -28.68 -31.42 1.20
N SER A 156 -29.72 -32.25 1.15
CA SER A 156 -29.99 -33.30 2.16
C SER A 156 -28.87 -34.33 2.35
N TRP A 157 -27.96 -34.45 1.38
CA TRP A 157 -26.78 -35.33 1.43
C TRP A 157 -25.48 -34.60 1.77
N GLY A 158 -25.51 -33.27 1.91
CA GLY A 158 -24.35 -32.46 2.26
C GLY A 158 -24.00 -32.57 3.74
N SER A 159 -22.71 -32.72 4.04
CA SER A 159 -22.22 -32.72 5.42
C SER A 159 -22.03 -31.31 6.00
N PHE A 160 -22.13 -30.29 5.15
CA PHE A 160 -21.99 -28.88 5.51
C PHE A 160 -23.22 -28.10 5.06
N SER A 161 -23.56 -27.09 5.87
CA SER A 161 -24.45 -26.01 5.51
C SER A 161 -23.65 -24.75 5.25
N TYR A 162 -24.14 -23.93 4.32
CA TYR A 162 -23.52 -22.66 3.96
C TYR A 162 -24.50 -21.51 4.20
N ALA A 163 -23.95 -20.33 4.43
CA ALA A 163 -24.72 -19.11 4.53
C ALA A 163 -23.85 -17.93 4.10
N THR A 164 -24.51 -16.83 3.78
CA THR A 164 -23.88 -15.57 3.39
C THR A 164 -24.34 -14.48 4.34
N LEU A 165 -23.38 -13.75 4.89
CA LEU A 165 -23.61 -12.53 5.66
C LEU A 165 -23.23 -11.35 4.76
N THR A 166 -24.19 -10.49 4.45
CA THR A 166 -24.05 -9.36 3.54
C THR A 166 -24.17 -8.06 4.31
N PHE A 167 -23.23 -7.15 4.07
CA PHE A 167 -23.32 -5.76 4.51
C PHE A 167 -23.46 -4.88 3.27
N GLU A 168 -24.48 -4.03 3.26
CA GLU A 168 -24.84 -3.20 2.12
C GLU A 168 -25.01 -1.75 2.55
N CYS A 169 -24.34 -0.86 1.84
CA CYS A 169 -24.45 0.58 1.91
C CYS A 169 -25.12 1.05 0.61
N GLU A 170 -26.32 1.63 0.71
CA GLU A 170 -27.12 1.95 -0.48
C GLU A 170 -26.48 3.03 -1.36
N LYS A 171 -25.73 3.95 -0.75
CA LYS A 171 -25.12 5.11 -1.43
C LYS A 171 -23.70 4.85 -1.94
N ASP A 172 -23.00 3.82 -1.45
CA ASP A 172 -21.64 3.50 -1.88
C ASP A 172 -21.39 1.98 -1.92
N GLU A 173 -21.54 1.40 -3.11
CA GLU A 173 -21.32 -0.03 -3.35
C GLU A 173 -19.89 -0.50 -3.02
N LYS A 174 -18.90 0.40 -2.96
CA LYS A 174 -17.52 0.03 -2.58
C LYS A 174 -17.42 -0.36 -1.11
N MET A 175 -18.40 0.04 -0.30
CA MET A 175 -18.48 -0.32 1.10
C MET A 175 -19.17 -1.66 1.33
N ASN A 176 -19.68 -2.32 0.29
CA ASN A 176 -20.42 -3.58 0.44
C ASN A 176 -19.47 -4.76 0.67
N PHE A 177 -19.80 -5.60 1.65
CA PHE A 177 -19.04 -6.81 1.98
C PHE A 177 -19.93 -8.04 1.96
N GLU A 178 -19.40 -9.13 1.40
CA GLU A 178 -20.01 -10.46 1.43
C GLU A 178 -19.09 -11.40 2.19
N ILE A 179 -19.60 -12.03 3.23
CA ILE A 179 -18.84 -12.95 4.10
C ILE A 179 -19.47 -14.33 4.01
N LYS A 180 -18.68 -15.29 3.54
CA LYS A 180 -19.12 -16.68 3.41
C LYS A 180 -18.95 -17.42 4.73
N LEU A 181 -19.99 -18.14 5.11
CA LEU A 181 -20.08 -18.89 6.34
C LEU A 181 -20.33 -20.36 6.04
N SER A 182 -19.75 -21.24 6.86
CA SER A 182 -20.02 -22.68 6.78
C SER A 182 -20.20 -23.29 8.16
N LYS A 183 -21.02 -24.34 8.27
CA LYS A 183 -21.15 -25.13 9.50
C LYS A 183 -21.22 -26.60 9.16
N TYR A 184 -20.61 -27.45 10.00
CA TYR A 184 -20.73 -28.90 9.87
C TYR A 184 -22.04 -29.38 10.49
N ASN A 185 -22.86 -30.10 9.72
CA ASN A 185 -24.25 -30.39 10.09
C ASN A 185 -24.40 -31.28 11.34
N GLU A 186 -23.40 -32.10 11.66
CA GLU A 186 -23.43 -32.96 12.85
C GLU A 186 -22.91 -32.27 14.11
N ARG A 187 -22.36 -31.04 14.01
CA ARG A 187 -21.98 -30.26 15.19
C ARG A 187 -23.25 -29.78 15.88
N LYS A 188 -23.33 -30.00 17.20
CA LYS A 188 -24.42 -29.47 18.04
C LYS A 188 -24.39 -27.95 18.24
N ASN A 189 -23.30 -27.28 17.83
CA ASN A 189 -23.12 -25.85 18.03
C ASN A 189 -23.75 -25.07 16.87
N SER A 190 -24.46 -23.98 17.17
CA SER A 190 -25.08 -23.06 16.21
C SER A 190 -24.11 -22.08 15.57
N SER A 191 -22.85 -22.06 16.02
CA SER A 191 -21.83 -21.15 15.50
C SER A 191 -21.33 -21.52 14.11
N TRP A 192 -21.07 -20.51 13.29
CA TRP A 192 -20.56 -20.64 11.94
C TRP A 192 -19.04 -20.44 11.87
N ASP A 193 -18.40 -21.15 10.95
CA ASP A 193 -17.01 -20.93 10.55
C ASP A 193 -16.97 -19.86 9.45
N ILE A 194 -16.20 -18.79 9.67
CA ILE A 194 -15.96 -17.75 8.67
C ILE A 194 -14.94 -18.24 7.63
N SER A 195 -15.23 -17.96 6.37
CA SER A 195 -14.30 -18.11 5.25
C SER A 195 -14.27 -16.81 4.46
N TYR A 196 -13.35 -15.92 4.83
CA TYR A 196 -13.16 -14.67 4.11
C TYR A 196 -11.95 -14.74 3.19
N GLU A 197 -12.20 -14.55 1.89
CA GLU A 197 -11.18 -14.41 0.86
C GLU A 197 -11.42 -13.06 0.17
N SER A 198 -10.53 -12.09 0.40
CA SER A 198 -10.61 -10.81 -0.31
C SER A 198 -10.43 -11.03 -1.81
N LYS A 199 -11.31 -10.43 -2.60
CA LYS A 199 -11.29 -10.47 -4.07
C LYS A 199 -10.01 -9.85 -4.65
N HIS A 200 -9.30 -9.04 -3.87
CA HIS A 200 -8.13 -8.27 -4.32
C HIS A 200 -6.79 -8.98 -4.06
N ILE A 201 -6.79 -10.13 -3.38
CA ILE A 201 -5.57 -10.86 -3.04
C ILE A 201 -5.26 -11.92 -4.08
N HIS A 202 -4.18 -11.69 -4.83
CA HIS A 202 -3.62 -12.69 -5.76
C HIS A 202 -2.15 -12.97 -5.46
N ASP A 203 -1.42 -11.98 -4.94
CA ASP A 203 -0.04 -12.12 -4.50
C ASP A 203 0.26 -11.26 -3.26
N ILE A 204 1.49 -11.34 -2.74
CA ILE A 204 1.91 -10.57 -1.56
C ILE A 204 1.89 -9.04 -1.78
N ARG A 205 1.98 -8.58 -3.03
CA ARG A 205 1.92 -7.15 -3.35
C ARG A 205 0.51 -6.62 -3.24
N SER A 206 -0.52 -7.46 -3.41
CA SER A 206 -1.92 -7.11 -3.15
C SER A 206 -2.16 -6.63 -1.71
N LEU A 207 -1.33 -7.05 -0.74
CA LEU A 207 -1.47 -6.65 0.66
C LEU A 207 -1.45 -5.13 0.87
N LYS A 208 -0.81 -4.37 -0.02
CA LYS A 208 -0.76 -2.90 0.06
C LYS A 208 -2.10 -2.21 -0.18
N HIS A 209 -3.06 -2.94 -0.77
CA HIS A 209 -4.38 -2.42 -1.13
C HIS A 209 -5.48 -2.83 -0.17
N LEU A 210 -5.16 -3.63 0.85
CA LEU A 210 -6.15 -4.06 1.83
C LEU A 210 -6.60 -2.89 2.70
N ASN A 211 -7.91 -2.71 2.79
CA ASN A 211 -8.51 -1.80 3.75
C ASN A 211 -8.61 -2.46 5.14
N GLU A 212 -8.91 -1.66 6.16
CA GLU A 212 -8.96 -2.12 7.54
C GLU A 212 -10.03 -3.20 7.79
N MET A 213 -11.18 -3.09 7.12
CA MET A 213 -12.26 -4.06 7.23
C MET A 213 -11.86 -5.41 6.63
N GLU A 214 -11.19 -5.40 5.47
CA GLU A 214 -10.62 -6.62 4.87
C GLU A 214 -9.59 -7.27 5.79
N ILE A 215 -8.69 -6.49 6.40
CA ILE A 215 -7.70 -6.99 7.35
C ILE A 215 -8.41 -7.62 8.55
N PHE A 216 -9.43 -6.97 9.10
CA PHE A 216 -10.22 -7.48 10.22
C PHE A 216 -10.89 -8.82 9.88
N LEU A 217 -11.61 -8.92 8.76
CA LEU A 217 -12.28 -10.14 8.32
C LEU A 217 -11.30 -11.27 8.02
N MET A 218 -10.15 -10.96 7.42
CA MET A 218 -9.07 -11.93 7.21
C MET A 218 -8.51 -12.46 8.53
N LYS A 219 -8.33 -11.62 9.55
CA LYS A 219 -7.89 -12.06 10.88
C LYS A 219 -8.92 -13.01 11.51
N LEU A 220 -10.21 -12.70 11.41
CA LEU A 220 -11.26 -13.59 11.92
C LEU A 220 -11.18 -14.98 11.26
N SER A 221 -11.00 -15.01 9.93
CA SER A 221 -10.82 -16.23 9.13
C SER A 221 -9.56 -17.02 9.54
N GLN A 222 -8.41 -16.36 9.62
CA GLN A 222 -7.13 -16.99 10.00
C GLN A 222 -7.13 -17.54 11.43
N ASN A 223 -7.83 -16.87 12.34
CA ASN A 223 -7.96 -17.30 13.74
C ASN A 223 -9.00 -18.42 13.93
N TYR A 224 -9.67 -18.86 12.86
CA TYR A 224 -10.79 -19.81 12.94
C TYR A 224 -11.89 -19.33 13.91
N THR A 225 -12.13 -18.02 13.92
CA THR A 225 -13.12 -17.39 14.80
C THR A 225 -14.51 -17.92 14.49
N LYS A 226 -15.29 -18.20 15.52
CA LYS A 226 -16.67 -18.62 15.36
C LYS A 226 -17.60 -17.42 15.30
N ILE A 227 -18.51 -17.40 14.32
CA ILE A 227 -19.52 -16.36 14.19
C ILE A 227 -20.83 -16.86 14.79
N GLU A 228 -21.37 -16.12 15.74
CA GLU A 228 -22.70 -16.32 16.29
C GLU A 228 -23.68 -15.38 15.57
N ILE A 229 -24.69 -15.97 14.93
CA ILE A 229 -25.76 -15.21 14.27
C ILE A 229 -26.80 -14.85 15.33
N ASP A 230 -26.69 -13.65 15.88
CA ASP A 230 -27.61 -13.07 16.85
C ASP A 230 -28.69 -12.19 16.19
N LYS A 231 -28.42 -11.70 14.98
CA LYS A 231 -29.37 -10.98 14.12
C LYS A 231 -29.30 -11.52 12.71
N THR A 232 -30.46 -11.64 12.06
CA THR A 232 -30.56 -12.09 10.65
C THR A 232 -30.80 -10.96 9.68
N TYR A 233 -31.30 -9.84 10.18
CA TYR A 233 -31.48 -8.60 9.42
C TYR A 233 -31.42 -7.41 10.37
N GLU A 234 -30.73 -6.36 9.96
CA GLU A 234 -30.68 -5.08 10.66
C GLU A 234 -30.49 -3.95 9.62
N ASN A 235 -31.06 -2.78 9.90
CA ASN A 235 -30.90 -1.59 9.09
C ASN A 235 -30.67 -0.42 10.04
N ASP A 236 -29.69 0.41 9.71
CA ASP A 236 -29.27 1.57 10.50
C ASP A 236 -28.89 2.72 9.56
N GLU A 237 -28.73 3.90 10.14
CA GLU A 237 -28.25 5.09 9.47
C GLU A 237 -26.86 5.46 10.02
N VAL A 238 -25.92 5.73 9.12
CA VAL A 238 -24.56 6.12 9.49
C VAL A 238 -24.28 7.55 9.02
N THR A 239 -23.90 8.41 9.96
CA THR A 239 -23.45 9.77 9.63
C THR A 239 -21.97 9.74 9.22
N PRO A 240 -21.61 10.24 8.03
CA PRO A 240 -20.22 10.37 7.61
C PRO A 240 -19.43 11.27 8.56
N LYS A 241 -18.19 10.89 8.89
CA LYS A 241 -17.29 11.71 9.74
C LYS A 241 -16.63 12.86 8.99
N ALA A 242 -16.67 12.86 7.65
CA ALA A 242 -16.15 13.96 6.86
C ALA A 242 -17.02 15.22 7.05
N GLU A 243 -16.39 16.37 7.18
CA GLU A 243 -17.10 17.65 7.28
C GLU A 243 -17.36 18.22 5.87
N PRO A 244 -18.57 18.75 5.58
CA PRO A 244 -18.86 19.39 4.31
C PRO A 244 -17.91 20.56 3.98
N GLU A 245 -17.46 20.63 2.73
CA GLU A 245 -16.62 21.74 2.29
C GLU A 245 -17.39 23.08 2.36
N ALA A 246 -16.76 24.09 2.96
CA ALA A 246 -17.32 25.43 3.04
C ALA A 246 -17.41 26.05 1.63
N SER A 247 -18.62 26.08 1.05
CA SER A 247 -18.87 26.78 -0.20
C SER A 247 -19.14 28.26 0.08
N TYR A 248 -18.17 29.12 -0.28
CA TYR A 248 -18.37 30.57 -0.30
C TYR A 248 -18.99 30.95 -1.65
N ASN A 249 -20.28 31.31 -1.64
CA ASN A 249 -20.97 31.96 -2.77
C ASN A 249 -20.88 33.49 -2.67
#